data_AF-A0A443YNE9-F1
#
_entry.id   AF-A0A443YNE9-F1
#
_cell.length_a   1.000
_cell.length_b   1.000
_cell.length_c   1.000
_cell.angle_alpha   90.00
_cell.angle_beta   90.00
_cell.angle_gamma   90.00
#
_symmetry.space_group_name_H-M   'P 1'
#
loop_
_entity.id
_entity.type
_entity.pdbx_description
1 polymer ?
#
loop_
_entity_poly.entity_id
_entity_poly.type
_entity_poly.pdbx_seq_one_letter_code
_entity_poly.pdbx_strand_id
1 'polypeptide(L)'
;MTTIGFILGFILLLFLVIFRLISQHRVTTINRLTSQQQEVQARYDFMVSQKRELKREAVDKEQKLATLKNKSQGIKTISAEDLDFEEEDATVKVSRYLVSQGMITMEQNEQALKKMEVMKMDFLSICLTLGFIDLETSKLALKANNPK
;
A
#
# COMPACT_ATOMS: atom_id res chain seq x y z
N MET A 1 44.84 30.02 -63.70
CA MET A 1 45.20 29.91 -62.27
C MET A 1 44.09 30.39 -61.33
N THR A 2 43.23 31.33 -61.73
CA THR A 2 42.13 31.85 -60.88
C THR A 2 40.99 30.85 -60.63
N THR A 3 40.64 30.02 -61.61
CA THR A 3 39.54 29.04 -61.52
C THR A 3 39.77 27.94 -60.48
N ILE A 4 41.01 27.48 -60.32
CA ILE A 4 41.38 26.45 -59.34
C ILE A 4 41.19 26.98 -57.89
N GLY A 5 41.50 28.25 -57.66
CA GLY A 5 41.28 28.91 -56.37
C GLY A 5 39.80 29.03 -56.00
N PHE A 6 38.93 29.33 -56.97
CA PHE A 6 37.48 29.37 -56.74
C PHE A 6 36.90 27.99 -56.38
N ILE A 7 37.36 26.92 -57.06
CA ILE A 7 36.92 25.56 -56.79
C ILE A 7 37.35 25.13 -55.37
N LEU A 8 38.61 25.39 -54.99
CA LEU A 8 39.11 25.10 -53.64
C LEU A 8 38.36 25.87 -52.56
N GLY A 9 38.08 27.16 -52.78
CA GLY A 9 37.30 27.98 -51.86
C GLY A 9 35.87 27.47 -51.67
N PHE A 10 35.23 27.04 -52.75
CA PHE A 10 33.89 26.47 -52.70
C PHE A 10 33.85 25.12 -51.94
N ILE A 11 34.84 24.26 -52.15
CA ILE A 11 34.97 22.98 -51.43
C ILE A 11 35.18 23.22 -49.93
N LEU A 12 36.03 24.19 -49.55
CA LEU A 12 36.24 24.56 -48.15
C LEU A 12 34.98 25.11 -47.50
N LEU A 13 34.21 25.92 -48.22
CA LEU A 13 32.96 26.48 -47.73
C LEU A 13 31.91 25.39 -47.49
N LEU A 14 31.76 24.46 -48.45
CA LEU A 14 30.90 23.28 -48.27
C LEU A 14 31.35 22.41 -47.09
N PHE A 15 32.65 22.17 -46.95
CA PHE A 15 33.20 21.38 -45.85
C PHE A 15 32.87 22.02 -44.49
N LEU A 16 33.03 23.34 -44.35
CA LEU A 16 32.71 24.06 -43.12
C LEU A 16 31.22 24.01 -42.77
N VAL A 17 30.34 24.14 -43.77
CA VAL A 17 28.88 24.05 -43.57
C VAL A 17 28.48 22.66 -43.09
N ILE A 18 28.98 21.60 -43.75
CA ILE A 18 28.71 20.21 -43.37
C ILE A 18 29.25 19.91 -41.97
N PHE A 19 30.47 20.37 -41.66
CA PHE A 19 31.10 20.17 -40.36
C PHE A 19 30.30 20.86 -39.23
N ARG A 20 29.83 22.09 -39.45
CA ARG A 20 28.97 22.82 -38.50
C ARG A 20 27.67 22.06 -38.24
N LEU A 21 27.04 21.53 -39.29
CA LEU A 21 25.76 20.81 -39.17
C LEU A 21 25.91 19.49 -38.39
N ILE A 22 26.97 18.72 -38.66
CA ILE A 22 27.31 17.50 -37.91
C ILE A 22 27.64 17.82 -36.46
N SER A 23 28.39 18.89 -36.21
CA SER A 23 28.76 19.32 -34.85
C SER A 23 27.52 19.68 -34.03
N GLN A 24 26.60 20.46 -34.58
CA GLN A 24 25.33 20.78 -33.92
C GLN A 24 24.51 19.52 -33.61
N HIS A 25 24.43 18.58 -34.56
CA HIS A 25 23.68 17.35 -34.35
C HIS A 25 24.29 16.46 -33.26
N ARG A 26 25.62 16.45 -33.12
CA ARG A 26 26.31 15.76 -32.03
C ARG A 26 26.00 16.40 -30.68
N VAL A 27 26.04 17.73 -30.59
CA VAL A 27 25.73 18.44 -29.34
C VAL A 27 24.29 18.17 -28.89
N THR A 28 23.31 18.21 -29.79
CA THR A 28 21.92 17.92 -29.43
C THR A 28 21.74 16.48 -28.96
N THR A 29 22.41 15.52 -29.60
CA THR A 29 22.35 14.10 -29.23
C THR A 29 23.00 13.86 -27.86
N ILE A 30 24.15 14.47 -27.61
CA ILE A 30 24.84 14.39 -26.32
C ILE A 30 23.96 14.98 -25.22
N ASN A 31 23.42 16.18 -25.41
CA ASN A 31 22.54 16.82 -24.42
C ASN A 31 21.30 15.97 -24.12
N ARG A 32 20.71 15.34 -25.15
CA ARG A 32 19.57 14.45 -24.97
C ARG A 32 19.95 13.21 -24.14
N LEU A 33 21.08 12.57 -24.47
CA LEU A 33 21.56 11.40 -23.72
C LEU A 33 21.93 11.76 -22.28
N THR A 34 22.56 12.91 -22.04
CA THR A 34 22.87 13.41 -20.70
C THR A 34 21.59 13.66 -19.91
N SER A 35 20.56 14.27 -20.51
CA SER A 35 19.26 14.48 -19.87
C SER A 35 18.60 13.16 -19.50
N GLN A 36 18.63 12.16 -20.40
CA GLN A 36 18.08 10.83 -20.12
C GLN A 36 18.84 10.13 -19.00
N GLN A 37 20.18 10.24 -18.98
CA GLN A 37 21.01 9.68 -17.92
C GLN A 37 20.70 10.33 -16.56
N GLN A 38 20.56 11.65 -16.51
CA GLN A 38 20.18 12.37 -15.30
C GLN A 38 18.79 11.96 -14.80
N GLU A 39 17.82 11.81 -15.70
CA GLU A 39 16.47 11.38 -15.33
C GLU A 39 16.47 9.96 -14.72
N VAL A 40 17.17 9.02 -15.36
CA VAL A 40 17.30 7.65 -14.86
C VAL A 40 18.01 7.64 -13.50
N GLN A 41 19.05 8.44 -13.33
CA GLN A 41 19.79 8.55 -12.07
C GLN A 41 18.92 9.14 -10.96
N ALA A 42 18.15 10.18 -11.24
CA ALA A 42 17.20 10.76 -10.28
C ALA A 42 16.12 9.74 -9.87
N ARG A 43 15.58 8.96 -10.82
CA ARG A 43 14.63 7.88 -10.52
C ARG A 43 15.25 6.80 -9.64
N TYR A 44 16.49 6.42 -9.91
CA TYR A 44 17.23 5.45 -9.10
C TYR A 44 17.43 5.94 -7.66
N ASP A 45 17.92 7.17 -7.50
CA ASP A 45 18.16 7.77 -6.19
C ASP A 45 16.86 7.88 -5.37
N PHE A 46 15.75 8.24 -6.04
CA PHE A 46 14.42 8.27 -5.44
C PHE A 46 13.92 6.88 -5.00
N MET A 47 14.14 5.83 -5.81
CA MET A 47 13.79 4.46 -5.42
C MET A 47 14.64 3.99 -4.23
N VAL A 48 15.92 4.35 -4.18
CA VAL A 48 16.81 4.03 -3.06
C VAL A 48 16.34 4.72 -1.78
N SER A 49 15.94 6.00 -1.86
CA SER A 49 15.41 6.73 -0.70
C SER A 49 14.10 6.12 -0.20
N GLN A 50 13.16 5.79 -1.10
CA GLN A 50 11.92 5.11 -0.74
C GLN A 50 12.17 3.76 -0.07
N LYS A 51 13.08 2.95 -0.64
CA LYS A 51 13.44 1.65 -0.05
C LYS A 51 13.99 1.80 1.36
N ARG A 52 14.80 2.83 1.62
CA ARG A 52 15.35 3.12 2.94
C ARG A 52 14.26 3.54 3.92
N GLU A 53 13.30 4.35 3.47
CA GLU A 53 12.17 4.80 4.28
C GLU A 53 11.23 3.64 4.63
N LEU A 54 10.82 2.83 3.65
CA LEU A 54 10.02 1.63 3.86
C LEU A 54 10.70 0.65 4.81
N LYS A 55 12.02 0.46 4.70
CA LYS A 55 12.77 -0.39 5.63
C LYS A 55 12.73 0.16 7.07
N ARG A 56 12.79 1.48 7.26
CA ARG A 56 12.66 2.11 8.58
C ARG A 56 11.25 1.92 9.13
N GLU A 57 10.23 2.13 8.31
CA GLU A 57 8.83 1.94 8.71
C GLU A 57 8.53 0.48 9.09
N ALA A 58 9.09 -0.48 8.34
CA ALA A 58 8.99 -1.90 8.66
C ALA A 58 9.62 -2.21 10.04
N VAL A 59 10.84 -1.71 10.30
CA VAL A 59 11.51 -1.89 11.60
C VAL A 59 10.72 -1.22 12.73
N ASP A 60 10.19 -0.01 12.52
CA ASP A 60 9.36 0.69 13.50
C ASP A 60 8.06 -0.08 13.81
N LYS A 61 7.38 -0.61 12.78
CA LYS A 61 6.19 -1.45 12.96
C LYS A 61 6.53 -2.77 13.66
N GLU A 62 7.65 -3.41 13.34
CA GLU A 62 8.11 -4.61 14.04
C GLU A 62 8.43 -4.33 15.50
N GLN A 63 9.08 -3.20 15.81
CA GLN A 63 9.34 -2.78 17.20
C GLN A 63 8.03 -2.47 17.95
N LYS A 64 7.07 -1.81 17.30
CA LYS A 64 5.72 -1.58 17.85
C LYS A 64 4.99 -2.90 18.09
N LEU A 65 5.07 -3.86 17.18
CA LEU A 65 4.49 -5.19 17.37
C LEU A 65 5.19 -5.95 18.50
N ALA A 66 6.52 -5.88 18.61
CA ALA A 66 7.27 -6.52 19.68
C ALA A 66 6.93 -5.91 21.05
N THR A 67 6.80 -4.59 21.14
CA THR A 67 6.37 -3.90 22.37
C THR A 67 4.91 -4.21 22.72
N LEU A 68 4.01 -4.27 21.74
CA LEU A 68 2.63 -4.74 21.94
C LEU A 68 2.59 -6.19 22.38
N LYS A 69 3.41 -7.08 21.80
CA LYS A 69 3.50 -8.50 22.16
C LYS A 69 4.06 -8.71 23.57
N ASN A 70 5.06 -7.94 23.98
CA ASN A 70 5.59 -7.99 25.34
C ASN A 70 4.60 -7.38 26.34
N LYS A 71 3.87 -6.32 25.96
CA LYS A 71 2.79 -5.76 26.76
C LYS A 71 1.60 -6.73 26.86
N SER A 72 1.33 -7.51 25.81
CA SER A 72 0.33 -8.58 25.82
C SER A 72 0.81 -9.83 26.54
N GLN A 73 2.10 -10.02 26.84
CA GLN A 73 2.53 -11.09 27.76
C GLN A 73 2.14 -10.81 29.23
N GLY A 74 1.78 -9.57 29.58
CA GLY A 74 1.13 -9.23 30.85
C GLY A 74 -0.40 -9.37 30.81
N ILE A 75 -1.00 -9.45 29.62
CA ILE A 75 -2.40 -9.81 29.42
C ILE A 75 -2.38 -11.30 29.17
N LYS A 76 -2.55 -12.12 30.22
CA LYS A 76 -2.82 -13.56 30.06
C LYS A 76 -3.71 -13.70 28.84
N THR A 77 -3.21 -14.34 27.78
CA THR A 77 -4.06 -14.91 26.75
C THR A 77 -5.00 -15.80 27.53
N ILE A 78 -6.20 -15.30 27.79
CA ILE A 78 -7.26 -16.08 28.38
C ILE A 78 -7.42 -17.22 27.39
N SER A 79 -6.89 -18.39 27.77
CA SER A 79 -7.04 -19.60 26.99
C SER A 79 -8.54 -19.79 26.83
N ALA A 80 -9.00 -20.20 25.65
CA ALA A 80 -10.40 -20.56 25.47
C ALA A 80 -10.86 -21.66 26.45
N GLU A 81 -9.90 -22.36 27.08
CA GLU A 81 -10.07 -23.34 28.15
C GLU A 81 -10.18 -22.74 29.57
N ASP A 82 -9.66 -21.52 29.82
CA ASP A 82 -9.66 -20.86 31.14
C ASP A 82 -10.89 -19.96 31.37
N LEU A 83 -11.71 -19.76 30.33
CA LEU A 83 -13.06 -19.22 30.47
C LEU A 83 -13.99 -20.40 30.69
N ASP A 84 -14.14 -20.81 31.94
CA ASP A 84 -15.32 -21.53 32.37
C ASP A 84 -16.53 -20.70 31.91
N PHE A 85 -17.19 -21.18 30.85
CA PHE A 85 -18.30 -20.55 30.17
C PHE A 85 -19.54 -20.61 31.04
N GLU A 86 -19.62 -19.74 32.04
CA GLU A 86 -20.91 -19.25 32.51
C GLU A 86 -21.49 -18.33 31.43
N GLU A 87 -22.35 -18.90 30.58
CA GLU A 87 -23.36 -18.20 29.78
C GLU A 87 -22.94 -16.86 29.12
N GLU A 88 -21.83 -16.82 28.37
CA GLU A 88 -21.53 -15.65 27.53
C GLU A 88 -22.61 -15.48 26.45
N ASP A 89 -23.31 -14.34 26.47
CA ASP A 89 -24.32 -13.89 25.51
C ASP A 89 -23.87 -14.16 24.06
N ALA A 90 -24.73 -14.83 23.29
CA ALA A 90 -24.48 -15.20 21.89
C ALA A 90 -24.01 -14.01 21.04
N THR A 91 -24.44 -12.80 21.38
CA THR A 91 -24.02 -11.55 20.76
C THR A 91 -22.52 -11.28 20.89
N VAL A 92 -21.96 -11.49 22.08
CA VAL A 92 -20.54 -11.24 22.35
C VAL A 92 -19.67 -12.21 21.56
N LYS A 93 -20.09 -13.47 21.45
CA LYS A 93 -19.38 -14.48 20.66
C LYS A 93 -19.34 -14.13 19.18
N VAL A 94 -20.48 -13.74 18.59
CA VAL A 94 -20.53 -13.37 17.17
C VAL A 94 -19.74 -12.10 16.88
N SER A 95 -19.85 -11.08 17.72
CA SER A 95 -19.09 -9.84 17.55
C SER A 95 -17.57 -10.09 17.56
N ARG A 96 -17.08 -10.89 18.51
CA ARG A 96 -15.67 -11.27 18.62
C ARG A 96 -15.21 -12.09 17.41
N TYR A 97 -16.04 -13.02 16.94
CA TYR A 97 -15.75 -13.80 15.74
C TYR A 97 -15.61 -12.92 14.48
N LEU A 98 -16.58 -12.04 14.23
CA LEU A 98 -16.57 -11.16 13.05
C LEU A 98 -15.35 -10.22 13.03
N VAL A 99 -14.96 -9.70 14.19
CA VAL A 99 -13.76 -8.87 14.34
C VAL A 99 -12.48 -9.68 14.16
N SER A 100 -12.37 -10.86 14.80
CA SER A 100 -11.14 -11.67 14.73
C SER A 100 -10.82 -12.21 13.33
N GLN A 101 -11.86 -12.48 12.53
CA GLN A 101 -11.72 -12.90 11.13
C GLN A 101 -11.57 -11.72 10.16
N GLY A 102 -11.55 -10.47 10.66
CA GLY A 102 -11.43 -9.27 9.84
C GLY A 102 -12.65 -8.98 8.96
N MET A 103 -13.80 -9.59 9.25
CA MET A 103 -15.05 -9.39 8.51
C MET A 103 -15.70 -8.04 8.83
N ILE A 104 -15.47 -7.51 10.03
CA ILE A 104 -15.81 -6.14 10.40
C ILE A 104 -14.64 -5.49 11.14
N THR A 105 -14.50 -4.17 11.02
CA THR A 105 -13.55 -3.39 11.81
C THR A 105 -14.03 -3.18 13.24
N MET A 106 -13.10 -2.84 14.15
CA MET A 106 -13.44 -2.49 15.55
C MET A 106 -14.43 -1.32 15.63
N GLU A 107 -14.29 -0.33 14.74
CA GLU A 107 -15.17 0.82 14.67
C GLU A 107 -16.59 0.43 14.22
N GLN A 108 -16.71 -0.43 13.20
CA GLN A 108 -18.01 -0.97 12.77
C GLN A 108 -18.67 -1.83 13.85
N ASN A 109 -17.87 -2.59 14.61
CA ASN A 109 -18.36 -3.37 15.75
C ASN A 109 -18.97 -2.48 16.85
N GLU A 110 -18.29 -1.40 17.23
CA GLU A 110 -18.80 -0.45 18.23
C GLU A 110 -20.08 0.27 17.74
N GLN A 111 -20.11 0.67 16.46
CA GLN A 111 -21.29 1.27 15.85
C GLN A 111 -22.49 0.31 15.82
N ALA A 112 -22.25 -0.96 15.51
CA ALA A 112 -23.29 -1.99 15.51
C ALA A 112 -23.83 -2.27 16.91
N LEU A 113 -22.96 -2.39 17.93
CA LEU A 113 -23.36 -2.56 19.33
C LEU A 113 -24.20 -1.38 19.84
N LYS A 114 -23.78 -0.14 19.54
CA LYS A 114 -24.54 1.06 19.93
C LYS A 114 -25.92 1.11 19.27
N LYS A 115 -26.02 0.70 18.00
CA LYS A 115 -27.30 0.65 17.29
C LYS A 115 -28.18 -0.53 17.72
N MET A 116 -27.59 -1.55 18.35
CA MET A 116 -28.31 -2.67 18.95
C MET A 116 -29.18 -2.25 20.11
N GLU A 117 -28.65 -1.41 20.99
CA GLU A 117 -29.39 -0.86 22.14
C GLU A 117 -30.59 -0.03 21.67
N VAL A 118 -30.46 0.68 20.55
CA VAL A 118 -31.50 1.57 20.00
C VAL A 118 -32.55 0.79 19.22
N MET A 119 -32.13 -0.13 18.34
CA MET A 119 -33.04 -0.82 17.42
C MET A 119 -33.63 -2.11 17.99
N LYS A 120 -33.10 -2.61 19.11
CA LYS A 120 -33.50 -3.89 19.74
C LYS A 120 -33.52 -5.07 18.76
N MET A 121 -32.62 -5.05 17.78
CA MET A 121 -32.40 -6.14 16.82
C MET A 121 -31.16 -6.95 17.22
N ASP A 122 -31.02 -8.15 16.70
CA ASP A 122 -29.81 -8.95 16.90
C ASP A 122 -28.60 -8.33 16.19
N PHE A 123 -27.42 -8.57 16.74
CA PHE A 123 -26.18 -7.98 16.26
C PHE A 123 -25.88 -8.30 14.78
N LEU A 124 -26.18 -9.52 14.31
CA LEU A 124 -25.98 -9.90 12.91
C LEU A 124 -26.92 -9.16 11.97
N SER A 125 -28.21 -9.07 12.32
CA SER A 125 -29.17 -8.28 11.56
C SER A 125 -28.79 -6.81 11.48
N ILE A 126 -28.18 -6.25 12.53
CA ILE A 126 -27.69 -4.87 12.50
C ILE A 126 -26.48 -4.72 11.59
N CYS A 127 -25.50 -5.62 11.70
CA CYS A 127 -24.36 -5.63 10.78
C CYS A 127 -24.81 -5.77 9.32
N LEU A 128 -25.86 -6.54 9.06
CA LEU A 128 -26.46 -6.69 7.74
C LEU A 128 -27.23 -5.44 7.29
N THR A 129 -28.03 -4.85 8.19
CA THR A 129 -28.83 -3.63 7.93
C THR A 129 -27.94 -2.41 7.67
N LEU A 130 -26.79 -2.33 8.34
CA LEU A 130 -25.80 -1.27 8.14
C LEU A 130 -24.90 -1.52 6.93
N GLY A 131 -25.03 -2.68 6.27
CA GLY A 131 -24.21 -3.05 5.12
C GLY A 131 -22.75 -3.35 5.48
N PHE A 132 -22.46 -3.69 6.74
CA PHE A 132 -21.12 -4.08 7.18
C PHE A 132 -20.75 -5.50 6.75
N ILE A 133 -21.74 -6.39 6.66
CA ILE A 133 -21.57 -7.77 6.20
C ILE A 133 -22.64 -8.13 5.18
N ASP A 134 -22.32 -9.06 4.28
CA ASP A 134 -23.30 -9.65 3.38
C ASP A 134 -24.04 -10.84 4.04
N LEU A 135 -25.05 -11.34 3.34
CA LEU A 135 -25.90 -12.43 3.82
C LEU A 135 -25.17 -13.78 3.87
N GLU A 136 -24.10 -13.95 3.08
CA GLU A 136 -23.25 -15.15 3.08
C GLU A 136 -22.36 -15.18 4.33
N THR A 137 -21.72 -14.07 4.64
CA THR A 137 -20.90 -13.80 5.82
C THR A 137 -21.72 -13.97 7.10
N SER A 138 -22.95 -13.47 7.12
CA SER A 138 -23.89 -13.66 8.24
C SER A 138 -24.19 -15.14 8.50
N LYS A 139 -24.43 -15.93 7.43
CA LYS A 139 -24.65 -17.39 7.55
C LYS A 139 -23.42 -18.13 8.05
N LEU A 140 -22.22 -17.74 7.62
CA LEU A 140 -20.96 -18.33 8.08
C LEU A 140 -20.75 -18.07 9.58
N ALA A 141 -20.96 -16.83 10.03
CA ALA A 141 -20.86 -16.48 11.45
C ALA A 141 -21.90 -17.23 12.32
N LEU A 142 -23.12 -17.42 11.80
CA LEU A 142 -24.17 -18.16 12.51
C LEU A 142 -23.86 -19.66 12.62
N LYS A 143 -23.25 -20.27 11.60
CA LYS A 143 -22.78 -21.66 11.64
C LYS A 143 -21.58 -21.84 12.59
N ALA A 144 -20.67 -20.88 12.61
CA ALA A 144 -19.49 -20.93 13.48
C ALA A 144 -19.87 -20.84 14.97
N ASN A 145 -20.93 -20.09 15.31
CA ASN A 145 -21.37 -19.90 16.69
C ASN A 145 -22.48 -20.88 17.15
N ASN A 146 -23.11 -21.62 16.22
CA ASN A 146 -24.02 -22.73 16.53
C ASN A 146 -23.56 -24.01 15.82
N PRO A 147 -22.43 -24.62 16.23
CA PRO A 147 -22.02 -25.92 15.72
C PRO A 147 -23.00 -26.98 16.24
N LYS A 148 -23.99 -27.34 15.40
CA LYS A 148 -24.70 -28.62 15.53
C LYS A 148 -23.89 -29.72 14.86
#